data_AF-A0A426Y8W7-F1
#
_entry.id   AF-A0A426Y8W7-F1
#
_cell.length_a   1.000
_cell.length_b   1.000
_cell.length_c   1.000
_cell.angle_alpha   90.00
_cell.angle_beta   90.00
_cell.angle_gamma   90.00
#
_symmetry.space_group_name_H-M   'P 1'
#
loop_
_entity.id
_entity.type
_entity.pdbx_description
1 polymer ?
#
loop_
_entity_poly.entity_id
_entity_poly.type
_entity_poly.pdbx_seq_one_letter_code
_entity_poly.pdbx_strand_id
1 'polypeptide(L)'
;MFDFSYQFLTDKPPIEELRSFLEFQIPRIWAPVREEFPGHQRKEPVCPFLQFSIMGQKLYVSQEQVSVGRKPVTGLSLCLEGTKQNRLCIQVEHLGTLPKILQPYWDTHVAIGAPNWRGPEEQDSRWFEPVKWKNFSHVTTAPIENHENFISDLSGVFIVTGAQLGVWDFGSKNVLYMKLLYSKVPGCTIRRSLWDHSPDGPIGKLKRLPSGLSTSSDESSSDSDVGRLMKFVDVSKMKKGPDDIPGHWLVTGGKLGIEKGKIVLRVKYSLLNY
;
A
#
# COMPACT_ATOMS: atom_id res chain seq x y z
N MET A 1 42.82 6.11 -10.43
CA MET A 1 42.72 4.98 -9.49
C MET A 1 41.45 5.23 -8.69
N PHE A 2 40.34 4.62 -9.13
CA PHE A 2 39.02 4.85 -8.55
C PHE A 2 38.86 3.99 -7.30
N ASP A 3 38.64 4.65 -6.17
CA ASP A 3 38.37 4.05 -4.87
C ASP A 3 36.90 3.57 -4.84
N PHE A 4 36.67 2.35 -5.33
CA PHE A 4 35.34 1.71 -5.42
C PHE A 4 35.12 0.66 -4.32
N SER A 5 35.82 0.75 -3.19
CA SER A 5 35.92 -0.37 -2.24
C SER A 5 35.67 -0.01 -0.78
N TYR A 6 34.70 0.84 -0.44
CA TYR A 6 34.33 1.05 0.98
C TYR A 6 32.84 1.26 1.31
N GLN A 7 31.89 1.00 0.39
CA GLN A 7 30.44 1.03 0.72
C GLN A 7 29.73 -0.34 0.75
N PHE A 8 30.42 -1.44 0.42
CA PHE A 8 29.79 -2.77 0.32
C PHE A 8 29.84 -3.64 1.60
N LEU A 9 30.30 -3.10 2.73
CA LEU A 9 30.71 -3.92 3.88
C LEU A 9 29.92 -3.75 5.18
N THR A 10 28.91 -2.88 5.24
CA THR A 10 28.12 -2.68 6.48
C THR A 10 26.74 -3.34 6.50
N ASP A 11 26.17 -3.74 5.36
CA ASP A 11 24.79 -4.25 5.30
C ASP A 11 24.70 -5.66 4.69
N LYS A 12 25.60 -6.57 5.07
CA LYS A 12 25.43 -8.00 4.72
C LYS A 12 24.37 -8.59 5.66
N PRO A 13 23.30 -9.21 5.13
CA PRO A 13 22.35 -9.91 6.00
C PRO A 13 23.07 -11.02 6.77
N PRO A 14 22.62 -11.35 8.00
CA PRO A 14 23.06 -12.53 8.74
C PRO A 14 23.05 -13.78 7.85
N ILE A 15 23.98 -14.72 8.09
CA ILE A 15 24.14 -15.90 7.23
C ILE A 15 22.87 -16.75 7.16
N GLU A 16 22.07 -16.74 8.22
CA GLU A 16 20.77 -17.41 8.33
C GLU A 16 19.72 -16.82 7.37
N GLU A 17 19.86 -15.54 7.01
CA GLU A 17 18.94 -14.81 6.14
C GLU A 17 19.44 -14.67 4.71
N LEU A 18 20.72 -14.97 4.47
CA LEU A 18 21.37 -14.80 3.17
C LEU A 18 20.64 -15.57 2.06
N ARG A 19 20.19 -16.81 2.33
CA ARG A 19 19.44 -17.60 1.34
C ARG A 19 18.15 -16.88 0.93
N SER A 20 17.32 -16.50 1.91
CA SER A 20 16.06 -15.78 1.65
C SER A 20 16.31 -14.45 0.97
N PHE A 21 17.34 -13.71 1.40
CA PHE A 21 17.73 -12.43 0.80
C PHE A 21 18.06 -12.59 -0.70
N LEU A 22 18.91 -13.55 -1.05
CA LEU A 22 19.34 -13.79 -2.44
C LEU A 22 18.16 -14.20 -3.33
N GLU A 23 17.28 -15.05 -2.82
CA GLU A 23 16.11 -15.51 -3.56
C GLU A 23 15.05 -14.42 -3.78
N PHE A 24 15.06 -13.35 -2.97
CA PHE A 24 14.17 -12.20 -3.12
C PHE A 24 14.77 -11.05 -3.96
N GLN A 25 15.96 -11.26 -4.56
CA GLN A 25 16.56 -10.36 -5.56
C GLN A 25 15.92 -10.56 -6.95
N ILE A 26 14.59 -10.57 -6.98
CA ILE A 26 13.77 -10.74 -8.18
C ILE A 26 13.25 -9.35 -8.61
N PRO A 27 13.07 -9.10 -9.92
CA PRO A 27 12.44 -7.87 -10.40
C PRO A 27 11.06 -7.64 -9.75
N ARG A 28 10.84 -6.42 -9.28
CA ARG A 28 9.56 -5.98 -8.69
C ARG A 28 8.75 -5.23 -9.74
N ILE A 29 7.47 -5.55 -9.85
CA ILE A 29 6.57 -4.99 -10.85
C ILE A 29 5.36 -4.42 -10.11
N TRP A 30 4.88 -3.27 -10.57
CA TRP A 30 3.64 -2.66 -10.07
C TRP A 30 2.46 -3.11 -10.92
N ALA A 31 1.41 -3.58 -10.25
CA ALA A 31 0.12 -3.92 -10.83
C ALA A 31 -0.96 -2.89 -10.42
N PRO A 32 -1.95 -2.60 -11.30
CA PRO A 32 -2.07 -3.11 -12.66
C PRO A 32 -0.98 -2.51 -13.57
N VAL A 33 -0.41 -3.33 -14.47
CA VAL A 33 0.50 -2.84 -15.49
C VAL A 33 -0.35 -2.12 -16.54
N ARG A 34 -0.17 -0.80 -16.62
CA ARG A 34 -0.93 0.03 -17.56
C ARG A 34 -0.12 0.22 -18.81
N GLU A 35 -0.45 -0.55 -19.83
CA GLU A 35 0.04 -0.28 -21.18
C GLU A 35 -0.77 0.90 -21.71
N GLU A 36 -0.09 2.03 -21.93
CA GLU A 36 -0.66 3.22 -22.56
C GLU A 36 -0.91 2.94 -24.04
N PHE A 37 -1.81 2.01 -24.37
CA PHE A 37 -2.26 1.85 -25.74
C PHE A 37 -3.21 3.01 -26.05
N PRO A 38 -2.87 3.90 -27.00
CA PRO A 38 -3.78 4.95 -27.43
C PRO A 38 -5.02 4.29 -28.06
N GLY A 39 -6.17 4.38 -27.38
CA GLY A 39 -7.47 4.02 -27.95
C GLY A 39 -8.35 3.07 -27.14
N HIS A 40 -7.84 2.38 -26.11
CA HIS A 40 -8.69 1.54 -25.26
C HIS A 40 -9.29 2.33 -24.10
N GLN A 41 -10.28 3.18 -24.41
CA GLN A 41 -11.17 3.76 -23.42
C GLN A 41 -12.09 2.64 -22.89
N ARG A 42 -11.69 1.96 -21.82
CA ARG A 42 -12.63 1.10 -21.07
C ARG A 42 -13.84 1.99 -20.72
N LYS A 43 -15.06 1.57 -21.08
CA LYS A 43 -16.29 2.20 -20.58
C LYS A 43 -16.33 1.98 -19.09
N GLU A 44 -15.85 2.97 -18.34
CA GLU A 44 -15.68 2.83 -16.91
C GLU A 44 -17.04 2.92 -16.22
N PRO A 45 -17.27 2.07 -15.19
CA PRO A 45 -18.42 2.23 -14.33
C PRO A 45 -18.41 3.62 -13.71
N VAL A 46 -19.60 4.11 -13.33
CA VAL A 46 -19.75 5.37 -12.59
C VAL A 46 -18.88 5.28 -11.33
N CYS A 47 -17.74 5.97 -11.34
CA CYS A 47 -16.82 5.93 -10.21
C CYS A 47 -17.46 6.70 -9.05
N PRO A 48 -17.59 6.10 -7.85
CA PRO A 48 -17.97 6.87 -6.68
C PRO A 48 -16.92 7.94 -6.40
N PHE A 49 -17.27 8.96 -5.63
CA PHE A 49 -16.37 10.07 -5.38
C PHE A 49 -16.38 10.53 -3.92
N LEU A 50 -15.27 11.10 -3.53
CA LEU A 50 -15.10 11.87 -2.32
C LEU A 50 -15.16 13.35 -2.67
N GLN A 51 -15.79 14.14 -1.81
CA GLN A 51 -15.84 15.59 -1.92
C GLN A 51 -15.40 16.22 -0.59
N PHE A 52 -14.59 17.27 -0.65
CA PHE A 52 -13.96 17.87 0.54
C PHE A 52 -14.59 19.21 0.95
N SER A 53 -15.57 19.72 0.21
CA SER A 53 -16.38 20.90 0.52
C SER A 53 -17.64 20.92 -0.36
N ILE A 54 -18.64 21.74 -0.02
CA ILE A 54 -19.95 21.80 -0.72
C ILE A 54 -19.78 22.04 -2.23
N MET A 55 -18.94 22.99 -2.61
CA MET A 55 -18.60 23.31 -4.01
C MET A 55 -17.21 22.81 -4.40
N GLY A 56 -16.68 21.82 -3.66
CA GLY A 56 -15.34 21.30 -3.86
C GLY A 56 -15.24 20.37 -5.06
N GLN A 57 -14.01 20.24 -5.58
CA GLN A 57 -13.69 19.24 -6.59
C GLN A 57 -13.96 17.82 -6.08
N LYS A 58 -14.36 16.93 -6.99
CA LYS A 58 -14.64 15.51 -6.72
C LYS A 58 -13.38 14.69 -6.98
N LEU A 59 -12.97 13.91 -5.99
CA LEU A 59 -11.97 12.86 -6.11
C LEU A 59 -12.68 11.54 -6.38
N TYR A 60 -12.65 11.10 -7.63
CA TYR A 60 -13.23 9.82 -8.03
C TYR A 60 -12.39 8.67 -7.48
N VAL A 61 -13.01 7.54 -7.15
CA VAL A 61 -12.34 6.36 -6.61
C VAL A 61 -12.52 5.21 -7.59
N SER A 62 -11.41 4.67 -8.09
CA SER A 62 -11.42 3.46 -8.91
C SER A 62 -11.74 2.25 -8.03
N GLN A 63 -12.77 1.50 -8.42
CA GLN A 63 -13.17 0.25 -7.77
C GLN A 63 -12.54 -0.99 -8.44
N GLU A 64 -11.52 -0.80 -9.28
CA GLU A 64 -10.81 -1.89 -9.92
C GLU A 64 -10.18 -2.83 -8.88
N GLN A 65 -10.41 -4.14 -9.05
CA GLN A 65 -9.79 -5.17 -8.22
C GLN A 65 -8.40 -5.48 -8.79
N VAL A 66 -7.35 -5.17 -8.03
CA VAL A 66 -5.98 -5.51 -8.39
C VAL A 66 -5.62 -6.83 -7.72
N SER A 67 -5.33 -7.86 -8.49
CA SER A 67 -4.89 -9.17 -8.00
C SER A 67 -3.68 -9.66 -8.79
N VAL A 68 -2.66 -10.15 -8.09
CA VAL A 68 -1.40 -10.62 -8.69
C VAL A 68 -1.24 -12.15 -8.64
N GLY A 69 -2.27 -12.85 -8.17
CA GLY A 69 -2.27 -14.32 -8.05
C GLY A 69 -1.22 -14.82 -7.06
N ARG A 70 -0.52 -15.91 -7.41
CA ARG A 70 0.55 -16.52 -6.58
C ARG A 70 1.89 -15.79 -6.76
N LYS A 71 1.88 -14.47 -6.60
CA LYS A 71 3.07 -13.62 -6.65
C LYS A 71 3.20 -12.87 -5.33
N PRO A 72 4.34 -12.97 -4.63
CA PRO A 72 4.46 -12.34 -3.33
C PRO A 72 4.45 -10.81 -3.46
N VAL A 73 3.60 -10.16 -2.67
CA VAL A 73 3.47 -8.70 -2.65
C VAL A 73 4.49 -8.11 -1.67
N THR A 74 5.25 -7.12 -2.14
CA THR A 74 6.31 -6.42 -1.39
C THR A 74 5.98 -4.96 -1.11
N GLY A 75 4.88 -4.45 -1.66
CA GLY A 75 4.49 -3.06 -1.45
C GLY A 75 3.09 -2.74 -1.95
N LEU A 76 2.57 -1.61 -1.49
CA LEU A 76 1.30 -1.03 -1.90
C LEU A 76 1.49 0.49 -2.05
N SER A 77 0.72 1.11 -2.94
CA SER A 77 0.75 2.57 -3.11
C SER A 77 -0.62 3.09 -3.50
N LEU A 78 -0.95 4.29 -3.05
CA LEU A 78 -2.02 5.08 -3.66
C LEU A 78 -1.47 5.84 -4.85
N CYS A 79 -2.32 6.10 -5.84
CA CYS A 79 -1.98 6.87 -7.02
C CYS A 79 -3.15 7.77 -7.43
N LEU A 80 -2.85 8.80 -8.22
CA LEU A 80 -3.85 9.66 -8.85
C LEU A 80 -3.72 9.59 -10.37
N GLU A 81 -4.83 9.31 -11.03
CA GLU A 81 -4.90 9.05 -12.47
C GLU A 81 -5.79 10.04 -13.20
N GLY A 82 -5.69 9.98 -14.53
CA GLY A 82 -6.38 10.88 -15.45
C GLY A 82 -5.65 12.20 -15.62
N THR A 83 -5.98 12.91 -16.70
CA THR A 83 -5.36 14.21 -17.04
C THR A 83 -5.53 15.26 -15.95
N LYS A 84 -6.59 15.14 -15.14
CA LYS A 84 -6.89 16.02 -13.99
C LYS A 84 -6.33 15.53 -12.66
N GLN A 85 -5.72 14.34 -12.63
CA GLN A 85 -5.23 13.67 -11.40
C GLN A 85 -6.30 13.63 -10.30
N ASN A 86 -7.53 13.33 -10.71
CA ASN A 86 -8.72 13.36 -9.86
C ASN A 86 -9.32 11.98 -9.65
N ARG A 87 -8.58 10.92 -9.98
CA ARG A 87 -8.99 9.54 -9.77
C ARG A 87 -8.02 8.81 -8.86
N LEU A 88 -8.47 8.47 -7.67
CA LEU A 88 -7.75 7.66 -6.71
C LEU A 88 -7.76 6.19 -7.13
N CYS A 89 -6.58 5.60 -7.13
CA CYS A 89 -6.32 4.19 -7.43
C CYS A 89 -5.38 3.58 -6.38
N ILE A 90 -5.36 2.26 -6.33
CA ILE A 90 -4.40 1.48 -5.55
C ILE A 90 -3.54 0.64 -6.49
N GLN A 91 -2.24 0.61 -6.22
CA GLN A 91 -1.28 -0.23 -6.92
C GLN A 91 -0.63 -1.21 -5.96
N VAL A 92 -0.24 -2.36 -6.49
CA VAL A 92 0.36 -3.46 -5.75
C VAL A 92 1.72 -3.78 -6.35
N GLU A 93 2.79 -3.69 -5.57
CA GLU A 93 4.13 -4.13 -5.97
C GLU A 93 4.30 -5.60 -5.64
N HIS A 94 4.65 -6.40 -6.63
CA HIS A 94 4.86 -7.83 -6.46
C HIS A 94 6.16 -8.29 -7.12
N LEU A 95 6.68 -9.44 -6.68
CA LEU A 95 7.80 -10.09 -7.35
C LEU A 95 7.35 -10.62 -8.72
N GLY A 96 8.17 -10.44 -9.75
CA GLY A 96 7.86 -10.87 -11.11
C GLY A 96 7.72 -12.39 -11.24
N THR A 97 8.49 -13.13 -10.44
CA THR A 97 8.48 -14.59 -10.35
C THR A 97 8.38 -15.04 -8.88
N LEU A 98 7.95 -16.28 -8.66
CA LEU A 98 7.86 -16.88 -7.34
C LEU A 98 9.27 -17.31 -6.85
N PRO A 99 9.75 -16.84 -5.68
CA PRO A 99 11.02 -17.30 -5.09
C PRO A 99 11.06 -18.82 -4.91
N LYS A 100 12.22 -19.44 -5.09
CA LYS A 100 12.37 -20.91 -5.05
C LYS A 100 12.03 -21.49 -3.68
N ILE A 101 12.32 -20.76 -2.60
CA ILE A 101 12.03 -21.10 -1.21
C ILE A 101 10.53 -21.18 -0.93
N LEU A 102 9.72 -20.47 -1.72
CA LEU A 102 8.26 -20.50 -1.64
C LEU A 102 7.62 -21.54 -2.56
N GLN A 103 8.34 -22.10 -3.54
CA GLN A 103 7.77 -23.07 -4.48
C GLN A 103 7.18 -24.32 -3.80
N PRO A 104 7.84 -24.94 -2.79
CA PRO A 104 7.28 -26.11 -2.10
C PRO A 104 5.92 -25.84 -1.42
N TYR A 105 5.66 -24.57 -1.08
CA TYR A 105 4.48 -24.15 -0.31
C TYR A 105 3.43 -23.44 -1.15
N TRP A 106 3.82 -22.88 -2.31
CA TRP A 106 3.00 -21.89 -3.01
C TRP A 106 3.05 -21.96 -4.53
N ASP A 107 3.74 -22.97 -5.10
CA ASP A 107 3.65 -23.24 -6.53
C ASP A 107 2.25 -23.74 -6.92
N THR A 108 1.89 -23.64 -8.20
CA THR A 108 0.57 -23.90 -8.80
C THR A 108 -0.09 -25.21 -8.33
N HIS A 109 0.70 -26.26 -8.13
CA HIS A 109 0.24 -27.59 -7.72
C HIS A 109 -0.15 -27.68 -6.23
N VAL A 110 0.29 -26.73 -5.41
CA VAL A 110 -0.02 -26.72 -3.97
C VAL A 110 -1.45 -26.23 -3.75
N ALA A 111 -2.24 -26.98 -2.99
CA ALA A 111 -3.60 -26.62 -2.62
C ALA A 111 -3.58 -25.59 -1.48
N ILE A 112 -4.01 -24.37 -1.77
CA ILE A 112 -3.97 -23.24 -0.82
C ILE A 112 -5.37 -22.69 -0.47
N GLY A 113 -6.42 -23.31 -1.01
CA GLY A 113 -7.79 -22.80 -0.91
C GLY A 113 -8.05 -21.59 -1.82
N ALA A 114 -9.28 -21.06 -1.75
CA ALA A 114 -9.66 -19.86 -2.49
C ALA A 114 -9.09 -18.61 -1.80
N PRO A 115 -8.63 -17.60 -2.56
CA PRO A 115 -8.21 -16.34 -1.98
C PRO A 115 -9.42 -15.61 -1.37
N ASN A 116 -9.20 -14.89 -0.27
CA ASN A 116 -10.27 -14.28 0.51
C ASN A 116 -10.12 -12.75 0.58
N TRP A 117 -11.15 -12.02 0.18
CA TRP A 117 -11.20 -10.56 0.33
C TRP A 117 -11.56 -10.21 1.77
N ARG A 118 -10.67 -9.49 2.46
CA ARG A 118 -10.92 -8.93 3.79
C ARG A 118 -10.96 -7.41 3.70
N GLY A 119 -11.84 -6.80 4.47
CA GLY A 119 -11.96 -5.36 4.59
C GLY A 119 -12.70 -4.99 5.86
N PRO A 120 -12.82 -3.69 6.13
CA PRO A 120 -13.57 -3.23 7.28
C PRO A 120 -15.07 -3.50 7.14
N GLU A 121 -15.74 -3.59 8.29
CA GLU A 121 -17.20 -3.68 8.36
C GLU A 121 -17.84 -2.29 8.25
N GLU A 122 -18.87 -2.17 7.42
CA GLU A 122 -19.56 -0.90 7.12
C GLU A 122 -20.23 -0.26 8.34
N GLN A 123 -20.53 -1.07 9.37
CA GLN A 123 -21.22 -0.63 10.57
C GLN A 123 -20.27 -0.12 11.67
N ASP A 124 -18.96 -0.40 11.61
CA ASP A 124 -18.01 0.03 12.65
C ASP A 124 -17.52 1.46 12.44
N SER A 125 -18.43 2.40 12.66
CA SER A 125 -18.19 3.85 12.51
C SER A 125 -17.11 4.42 13.43
N ARG A 126 -16.63 3.67 14.44
CA ARG A 126 -15.55 4.09 15.34
C ARG A 126 -14.23 4.30 14.61
N TRP A 127 -14.06 3.66 13.46
CA TRP A 127 -12.88 3.79 12.62
C TRP A 127 -13.02 4.85 11.52
N PHE A 128 -14.10 5.65 11.51
CA PHE A 128 -14.33 6.63 10.45
C PHE A 128 -13.73 7.97 10.85
N GLU A 129 -12.61 8.32 10.21
CA GLU A 129 -11.96 9.59 10.43
C GLU A 129 -12.29 10.59 9.30
N PRO A 130 -12.56 11.86 9.60
CA PRO A 130 -12.81 12.88 8.58
C PRO A 130 -11.51 13.36 7.93
N VAL A 131 -11.49 13.52 6.59
CA VAL A 131 -10.27 13.97 5.87
C VAL A 131 -9.94 15.44 6.12
N LYS A 132 -10.96 16.30 6.12
CA LYS A 132 -10.83 17.72 6.44
C LYS A 132 -11.97 18.19 7.32
N TRP A 133 -13.17 18.03 6.82
CA TRP A 133 -14.40 18.55 7.42
C TRP A 133 -15.27 17.39 7.91
N LYS A 134 -15.86 17.53 9.09
CA LYS A 134 -16.64 16.47 9.75
C LYS A 134 -17.87 15.97 8.98
N ASN A 135 -18.35 16.72 7.98
CA ASN A 135 -19.64 16.45 7.34
C ASN A 135 -19.55 15.97 5.88
N PHE A 136 -18.35 15.68 5.35
CA PHE A 136 -18.21 15.23 3.96
C PHE A 136 -17.50 13.88 3.91
N SER A 137 -16.27 13.86 3.41
CA SER A 137 -15.53 12.63 3.16
C SER A 137 -14.79 12.14 4.39
N HIS A 138 -14.93 10.85 4.65
CA HIS A 138 -14.22 10.13 5.68
C HIS A 138 -13.44 8.97 5.10
N VAL A 139 -12.52 8.44 5.90
CA VAL A 139 -11.72 7.27 5.59
C VAL A 139 -11.86 6.29 6.74
N THR A 140 -12.04 5.02 6.42
CA THR A 140 -11.94 3.96 7.41
C THR A 140 -10.49 3.68 7.75
N THR A 141 -10.12 3.83 9.02
CA THR A 141 -8.77 3.60 9.54
C THR A 141 -8.59 2.24 10.22
N ALA A 142 -9.60 1.37 10.13
CA ALA A 142 -9.57 0.03 10.68
C ALA A 142 -8.42 -0.79 10.06
N PRO A 143 -7.61 -1.48 10.88
CA PRO A 143 -6.57 -2.37 10.37
C PRO A 143 -7.19 -3.57 9.64
N ILE A 144 -6.69 -3.86 8.44
CA ILE A 144 -7.07 -5.04 7.67
C ILE A 144 -5.93 -6.03 7.80
N GLU A 145 -6.15 -7.03 8.64
CA GLU A 145 -5.23 -8.15 8.88
C GLU A 145 -6.01 -9.47 8.83
N ASN A 146 -5.32 -10.57 8.55
CA ASN A 146 -5.93 -11.90 8.59
C ASN A 146 -5.28 -12.75 9.69
N HIS A 147 -5.91 -12.75 10.86
CA HIS A 147 -5.54 -13.58 12.01
C HIS A 147 -6.50 -14.76 12.12
N GLU A 148 -6.28 -15.83 11.37
CA GLU A 148 -6.92 -17.10 11.72
C GLU A 148 -6.13 -17.74 12.86
N ASN A 149 -6.56 -17.41 14.08
CA ASN A 149 -6.31 -18.24 15.25
C ASN A 149 -7.50 -19.20 15.37
N PHE A 150 -7.17 -20.47 15.65
CA PHE A 150 -8.03 -21.57 16.10
C PHE A 150 -8.45 -22.64 15.07
N ILE A 151 -7.79 -23.80 15.26
CA ILE A 151 -8.31 -25.17 15.19
C ILE A 151 -8.51 -25.76 13.79
N SER A 152 -7.49 -26.47 13.31
CA SER A 152 -7.54 -27.74 12.55
C SER A 152 -6.32 -27.84 11.63
N ASP A 153 -5.33 -28.65 12.03
CA ASP A 153 -4.27 -29.37 11.27
C ASP A 153 -3.53 -28.74 10.06
N LEU A 154 -3.78 -27.49 9.68
CA LEU A 154 -3.18 -26.86 8.50
C LEU A 154 -2.54 -25.51 8.87
N SER A 155 -1.42 -25.58 9.58
CA SER A 155 -0.51 -24.45 9.81
C SER A 155 -0.21 -23.70 8.49
N GLY A 156 -0.29 -22.38 8.50
CA GLY A 156 0.04 -21.54 7.35
C GLY A 156 -0.20 -20.06 7.62
N VAL A 157 0.45 -19.21 6.82
CA VAL A 157 0.33 -17.75 6.91
C VAL A 157 -0.54 -17.22 5.78
N PHE A 158 -1.33 -16.19 6.04
CA PHE A 158 -2.02 -15.45 5.00
C PHE A 158 -1.21 -14.21 4.61
N ILE A 159 -0.88 -14.10 3.33
CA ILE A 159 -0.21 -12.92 2.76
C ILE A 159 -1.15 -12.20 1.79
N VAL A 160 -0.89 -10.91 1.58
CA VAL A 160 -1.66 -10.09 0.66
C VAL A 160 -1.23 -10.39 -0.78
N THR A 161 -2.21 -10.57 -1.66
CA THR A 161 -2.03 -10.83 -3.11
C THR A 161 -2.86 -9.92 -4.00
N GLY A 162 -3.55 -8.95 -3.38
CA GLY A 162 -4.36 -8.00 -4.11
C GLY A 162 -4.95 -6.93 -3.20
N ALA A 163 -5.46 -5.89 -3.82
CA ALA A 163 -6.07 -4.77 -3.13
C ALA A 163 -7.18 -4.13 -3.98
N GLN A 164 -8.14 -3.51 -3.31
CA GLN A 164 -9.25 -2.79 -3.93
C GLN A 164 -9.63 -1.60 -3.06
N LEU A 165 -10.00 -0.48 -3.69
CA LEU A 165 -10.63 0.64 -3.01
C LEU A 165 -12.13 0.64 -3.25
N GLY A 166 -12.88 1.20 -2.31
CA GLY A 166 -14.30 1.41 -2.46
C GLY A 166 -14.79 2.58 -1.63
N VAL A 167 -16.04 2.96 -1.87
CA VAL A 167 -16.69 4.06 -1.15
C VAL A 167 -18.05 3.57 -0.69
N TRP A 168 -18.34 3.74 0.59
CA TRP A 168 -19.68 3.61 1.15
C TRP A 168 -20.38 4.96 1.11
N ASP A 169 -21.63 4.96 0.67
CA ASP A 169 -22.47 6.14 0.56
C ASP A 169 -23.49 6.15 1.70
N PHE A 170 -23.34 7.12 2.62
CA PHE A 170 -24.27 7.38 3.71
C PHE A 170 -25.09 8.65 3.48
N GLY A 171 -25.32 9.03 2.22
CA GLY A 171 -26.09 10.19 1.78
C GLY A 171 -25.33 11.50 1.90
N SER A 172 -25.16 12.01 3.14
CA SER A 172 -24.42 13.26 3.40
C SER A 172 -22.93 13.04 3.56
N LYS A 173 -22.50 11.78 3.76
CA LYS A 173 -21.14 11.38 4.06
C LYS A 173 -20.74 10.20 3.18
N ASN A 174 -19.58 10.33 2.53
CA ASN A 174 -18.94 9.23 1.81
C ASN A 174 -17.75 8.73 2.62
N VAL A 175 -17.61 7.41 2.74
CA VAL A 175 -16.52 6.78 3.49
C VAL A 175 -15.66 5.96 2.54
N LEU A 176 -14.40 6.36 2.36
CA LEU A 176 -13.41 5.57 1.64
C LEU A 176 -13.00 4.37 2.49
N TYR A 177 -13.00 3.20 1.88
CA TYR A 177 -12.47 1.97 2.48
C TYR A 177 -11.52 1.27 1.51
N MET A 178 -10.71 0.37 2.08
CA MET A 178 -9.82 -0.51 1.35
C MET A 178 -10.20 -1.97 1.66
N LYS A 179 -10.02 -2.86 0.69
CA LYS A 179 -10.04 -4.31 0.88
C LYS A 179 -8.71 -4.88 0.42
N LEU A 180 -8.25 -5.92 1.11
CA LEU A 180 -7.06 -6.67 0.76
C LEU A 180 -7.45 -8.11 0.45
N LEU A 181 -6.90 -8.64 -0.63
CA LEU A 181 -7.04 -10.05 -1.01
C LEU A 181 -5.94 -10.84 -0.32
N TYR A 182 -6.33 -11.87 0.41
CA TYR A 182 -5.40 -12.76 1.11
C TYR A 182 -5.31 -14.10 0.43
N SER A 183 -4.11 -14.68 0.43
CA SER A 183 -3.85 -16.06 -0.01
C SER A 183 -3.04 -16.79 1.05
N LYS A 184 -3.39 -18.05 1.29
CA LYS A 184 -2.69 -18.90 2.26
C LYS A 184 -1.36 -19.37 1.68
N VAL A 185 -0.34 -19.40 2.53
CA VAL A 185 0.96 -20.04 2.32
C VAL A 185 1.09 -21.12 3.41
N PRO A 186 0.72 -22.37 3.10
CA PRO A 186 0.80 -23.50 4.04
C PRO A 186 2.23 -23.75 4.52
N GLY A 187 2.40 -24.34 5.70
CA GLY A 187 3.69 -24.77 6.25
C GLY A 187 4.61 -23.65 6.72
N CYS A 188 4.35 -22.40 6.32
CA CYS A 188 5.08 -21.24 6.78
C CYS A 188 4.51 -20.69 8.09
N THR A 189 5.33 -19.93 8.85
CA THR A 189 4.90 -19.18 10.04
C THR A 189 5.44 -17.75 10.01
N ILE A 190 4.79 -16.81 10.72
CA ILE A 190 5.28 -15.43 10.83
C ILE A 190 6.42 -15.40 11.86
N ARG A 191 7.62 -15.03 11.42
CA ARG A 191 8.78 -14.82 12.30
C ARG A 191 8.74 -13.44 12.97
N ARG A 192 8.47 -12.40 12.19
CA ARG A 192 8.44 -11.01 12.64
C ARG A 192 7.46 -10.22 11.78
N SER A 193 6.71 -9.32 12.41
CA SER A 193 5.89 -8.34 11.69
C SER A 193 6.21 -6.93 12.16
N LEU A 194 6.07 -5.96 11.27
CA LEU A 194 6.16 -4.54 11.59
C LEU A 194 5.16 -3.75 10.75
N TRP A 195 4.63 -2.71 11.34
CA TRP A 195 3.90 -1.68 10.62
C TRP A 195 4.88 -0.64 10.10
N ASP A 196 4.73 -0.25 8.85
CA ASP A 196 5.52 0.84 8.31
C ASP A 196 4.95 2.17 8.81
N HIS A 197 5.64 2.73 9.80
CA HIS A 197 5.39 4.05 10.32
C HIS A 197 6.33 5.01 9.59
N SER A 198 5.95 5.51 8.42
CA SER A 198 6.68 6.62 7.81
C SER A 198 6.09 7.96 8.25
N PRO A 199 6.74 8.67 9.18
CA PRO A 199 6.98 10.08 9.00
C PRO A 199 8.50 10.27 8.94
N ASP A 200 9.02 10.45 7.72
CA ASP A 200 10.43 10.62 7.36
C ASP A 200 11.28 9.32 7.34
N GLY A 201 12.15 9.24 6.33
CA GLY A 201 12.92 8.05 5.94
C GLY A 201 13.93 7.54 6.99
N PRO A 202 14.77 6.54 6.62
CA PRO A 202 15.59 5.82 7.57
C PRO A 202 16.51 6.76 8.37
N ILE A 203 16.50 6.55 9.68
CA ILE A 203 17.23 7.30 10.70
C ILE A 203 18.72 7.36 10.34
N GLY A 204 19.16 8.53 9.84
CA GLY A 204 20.54 8.81 9.47
C GLY A 204 20.86 10.30 9.54
N LYS A 205 21.10 10.80 10.76
CA LYS A 205 21.88 12.01 11.10
C LYS A 205 21.96 13.14 10.05
N LEU A 206 21.14 14.18 10.20
CA LEU A 206 21.64 15.56 10.04
C LEU A 206 20.84 16.54 10.90
N LYS A 207 21.49 17.01 11.97
CA LYS A 207 21.11 18.25 12.66
C LYS A 207 21.10 19.40 11.64
N ARG A 208 19.99 20.12 11.49
CA ARG A 208 20.02 21.52 11.06
C ARG A 208 19.25 22.38 12.06
N LEU A 209 19.95 23.40 12.56
CA LEU A 209 19.57 24.35 13.60
C LEU A 209 18.36 25.23 13.21
N PRO A 210 17.72 25.89 14.19
CA PRO A 210 16.61 26.81 13.94
C PRO A 210 17.13 28.16 13.45
N SER A 211 16.57 28.66 12.36
CA SER A 211 16.65 30.08 12.01
C SER A 211 15.24 30.58 11.73
N GLY A 212 14.69 31.32 12.68
CA GLY A 212 13.49 32.10 12.45
C GLY A 212 13.80 33.31 11.58
N LEU A 213 12.89 33.62 10.65
CA LEU A 213 12.48 34.99 10.36
C LEU A 213 11.13 34.95 9.64
N SER A 214 10.18 35.69 10.19
CA SER A 214 8.88 36.02 9.60
C SER A 214 9.02 36.79 8.30
N THR A 215 8.21 36.47 7.29
CA THR A 215 7.72 37.49 6.35
C THR A 215 6.38 37.05 5.76
N SER A 216 5.37 37.86 6.04
CA SER A 216 4.05 37.85 5.43
C SER A 216 4.14 38.34 3.99
N SER A 217 3.57 37.60 3.04
CA SER A 217 3.10 38.17 1.78
C SER A 217 1.96 37.31 1.26
N ASP A 218 0.75 37.87 1.34
CA ASP A 218 -0.36 37.51 0.48
C ASP A 218 0.05 37.78 -0.96
N GLU A 219 0.03 36.77 -1.84
CA GLU A 219 -0.21 36.98 -3.27
C GLU A 219 -1.00 35.82 -3.86
N SER A 220 -2.18 36.18 -4.37
CA SER A 220 -3.04 35.43 -5.25
C SER A 220 -2.34 35.07 -6.56
N SER A 221 -2.24 33.79 -6.90
CA SER A 221 -1.85 33.36 -8.25
C SER A 221 -2.78 32.27 -8.77
N SER A 222 -3.43 32.59 -9.88
CA SER A 222 -4.24 31.75 -10.78
C SER A 222 -3.96 30.24 -10.67
N ASP A 223 -4.89 29.53 -10.06
CA ASP A 223 -4.86 28.08 -9.83
C ASP A 223 -5.23 27.38 -11.14
N SER A 224 -4.24 26.86 -11.88
CA SER A 224 -4.53 25.85 -12.88
C SER A 224 -5.17 24.66 -12.18
N ASP A 225 -6.45 24.37 -12.44
CA ASP A 225 -7.26 23.35 -11.74
C ASP A 225 -6.70 21.92 -11.71
N VAL A 226 -5.59 21.67 -12.41
CA VAL A 226 -4.88 20.38 -12.48
C VAL A 226 -4.02 20.19 -11.22
N GLY A 227 -4.24 19.09 -10.49
CA GLY A 227 -3.38 18.72 -9.35
C GLY A 227 -3.82 19.24 -7.98
N ARG A 228 -4.88 20.06 -7.88
CA ARG A 228 -5.42 20.54 -6.57
C ARG A 228 -5.82 19.40 -5.64
N LEU A 229 -6.12 18.21 -6.15
CA LEU A 229 -6.51 17.05 -5.35
C LEU A 229 -5.32 16.26 -4.77
N MET A 230 -4.09 16.44 -5.29
CA MET A 230 -2.88 15.82 -4.73
C MET A 230 -2.63 16.23 -3.28
N LYS A 231 -3.09 17.41 -2.87
CA LYS A 231 -2.96 17.87 -1.49
C LYS A 231 -3.76 17.04 -0.48
N PHE A 232 -4.66 16.16 -0.94
CA PHE A 232 -5.49 15.30 -0.08
C PHE A 232 -5.04 13.85 -0.06
N VAL A 233 -4.06 13.43 -0.88
CA VAL A 233 -3.64 12.02 -0.98
C VAL A 233 -2.13 11.96 -0.91
N ASP A 234 -1.62 11.11 -0.03
CA ASP A 234 -0.22 10.72 -0.04
C ASP A 234 0.00 9.59 -1.04
N VAL A 235 0.78 9.88 -2.09
CA VAL A 235 1.12 8.95 -3.17
C VAL A 235 2.49 8.28 -2.95
N SER A 236 3.02 8.34 -1.72
CA SER A 236 4.25 7.66 -1.34
C SER A 236 4.12 6.15 -1.53
N LYS A 237 5.10 5.55 -2.21
CA LYS A 237 5.16 4.11 -2.42
C LYS A 237 5.59 3.42 -1.13
N MET A 238 4.68 2.71 -0.49
CA MET A 238 4.99 1.90 0.69
C MET A 238 5.50 0.55 0.20
N LYS A 239 6.81 0.35 0.25
CA LYS A 239 7.46 -0.90 -0.18
C LYS A 239 8.62 -1.26 0.73
N LYS A 240 8.88 -2.55 0.84
CA LYS A 240 10.12 -3.05 1.43
C LYS A 240 10.83 -3.99 0.47
N GLY A 241 12.13 -3.80 0.34
CA GLY A 241 12.95 -4.45 -0.68
C GLY A 241 14.33 -4.85 -0.17
N PRO A 242 15.31 -5.04 -1.07
CA PRO A 242 16.67 -5.47 -0.72
C PRO A 242 17.39 -4.47 0.19
N ASP A 243 17.05 -3.18 0.05
CA ASP A 243 17.61 -2.08 0.85
C ASP A 243 17.06 -2.09 2.29
N ASP A 244 15.98 -2.84 2.55
CA ASP A 244 15.39 -3.02 3.88
C ASP A 244 15.80 -4.36 4.46
N ILE A 245 16.86 -4.43 5.26
CA ILE A 245 17.30 -5.68 5.89
C ILE A 245 16.12 -6.34 6.63
N PRO A 246 15.80 -7.62 6.34
CA PRO A 246 16.64 -8.61 5.66
C PRO A 246 16.30 -8.91 4.19
N GLY A 247 15.62 -8.01 3.49
CA GLY A 247 15.42 -8.04 2.04
C GLY A 247 14.28 -8.91 1.52
N HIS A 248 13.63 -9.70 2.37
CA HIS A 248 12.59 -10.68 1.99
C HIS A 248 11.24 -10.41 2.66
N TRP A 249 10.83 -9.14 2.63
CA TRP A 249 9.57 -8.67 3.23
C TRP A 249 8.36 -9.01 2.39
N LEU A 250 7.29 -9.46 3.03
CA LEU A 250 5.98 -9.69 2.42
C LEU A 250 4.91 -8.84 3.08
N VAL A 251 3.96 -8.35 2.29
CA VAL A 251 2.80 -7.63 2.81
C VAL A 251 1.82 -8.62 3.42
N THR A 252 1.45 -8.41 4.68
CA THR A 252 0.49 -9.25 5.44
C THR A 252 -0.67 -8.46 6.02
N GLY A 253 -0.74 -7.16 5.74
CA GLY A 253 -1.83 -6.30 6.19
C GLY A 253 -1.67 -4.87 5.73
N GLY A 254 -2.69 -4.07 5.99
CA GLY A 254 -2.68 -2.66 5.63
C GLY A 254 -3.86 -1.91 6.20
N LYS A 255 -3.80 -0.59 6.16
CA LYS A 255 -4.91 0.30 6.50
C LYS A 255 -4.76 1.63 5.81
N LEU A 256 -5.88 2.33 5.66
CA LEU A 256 -5.86 3.74 5.33
C LEU A 256 -5.73 4.55 6.64
N GLY A 257 -5.31 5.81 6.52
CA GLY A 257 -5.16 6.72 7.64
C GLY A 257 -5.34 8.17 7.18
N ILE A 258 -5.34 9.09 8.14
CA ILE A 258 -5.39 10.52 7.87
C ILE A 258 -4.26 11.22 8.60
N GLU A 259 -3.41 11.90 7.85
CA GLU A 259 -2.27 12.64 8.41
C GLU A 259 -2.19 14.03 7.81
N LYS A 260 -2.24 15.06 8.67
CA LYS A 260 -2.23 16.47 8.24
C LYS A 260 -3.26 16.77 7.13
N GLY A 261 -4.42 16.12 7.18
CA GLY A 261 -5.51 16.27 6.21
C GLY A 261 -5.31 15.53 4.87
N LYS A 262 -4.34 14.61 4.80
CA LYS A 262 -4.09 13.72 3.66
C LYS A 262 -4.51 12.29 3.99
N ILE A 263 -5.10 11.63 3.00
CA ILE A 263 -5.32 10.18 2.99
C ILE A 263 -3.97 9.51 2.81
N VAL A 264 -3.56 8.71 3.79
CA VAL A 264 -2.31 7.94 3.77
C VAL A 264 -2.59 6.45 3.75
N LEU A 265 -1.64 5.69 3.19
CA LEU A 265 -1.64 4.23 3.23
C LEU A 265 -0.58 3.75 4.22
N ARG A 266 -0.93 2.83 5.10
CA ARG A 266 0.00 2.15 6.01
C ARG A 266 -0.02 0.67 5.71
N VAL A 267 1.16 0.06 5.66
CA VAL A 267 1.34 -1.33 5.25
C VAL A 267 2.01 -2.10 6.38
N LYS A 268 1.53 -3.33 6.62
CA LYS A 268 2.16 -4.28 7.54
C LYS A 268 3.01 -5.25 6.73
N TYR A 269 4.28 -5.32 7.10
CA TYR A 269 5.25 -6.23 6.52
C TYR A 269 5.59 -7.35 7.49
N SER A 270 5.76 -8.56 6.97
CA SER A 270 6.19 -9.71 7.76
C SER A 270 7.31 -10.48 7.09
N LEU A 271 8.11 -11.12 7.92
CA LEU A 271 9.12 -12.10 7.55
C LEU A 271 8.56 -13.48 7.88
N LEU A 272 8.69 -14.41 6.95
CA LEU A 272 8.23 -15.78 7.13
C LEU A 272 9.39 -16.70 7.50
N ASN A 273 9.08 -17.71 8.31
CA ASN A 273 9.85 -18.95 8.36
C ASN A 273 9.25 -19.91 7.34
N TYR A 274 10.10 -20.37 6.42
CA TYR A 274 9.80 -21.35 5.39
C TYR A 274 10.25 -22.74 5.81
#